data_AF-A0AAD0KXJ6-F1
#
_entry.id   AF-A0AAD0KXJ6-F1
#
_cell.length_a   1.000
_cell.length_b   1.000
_cell.length_c   1.000
_cell.angle_alpha   90.00
_cell.angle_beta   90.00
_cell.angle_gamma   90.00
#
_symmetry.space_group_name_H-M   'P 1'
#
loop_
_entity.id
_entity.type
_entity.pdbx_description
1 polymer ?
#
loop_
_entity_poly.entity_id
_entity_poly.type
_entity_poly.pdbx_seq_one_letter_code
_entity_poly.pdbx_strand_id
1 'polypeptide(L)'
;MNKETTAIVLAGDYGYIRYIEATIKSICYHNANVKIYLFNQDIPQEWFIYIRRRMRETGSQLIDVKLIGTGVELGWTLPKNGPHINYMTYARFFIPKFVEEDKVLYLDSDLVVTRSLDELFAKDIEDYYLAAAKIGYGLEERFNAGVLLINNRRWKDEQIMERLLEVVSQEHQNLTEADQSVLNMVIKDRYLLLEDTYNFQIGTDKLLEQFGYKFIFDIPLDPLPAIIHYVSPVKPWLTYSTSRLREVWWRYSQLEWADILHHHSQLTISAEKNLLTIFEFPKLEQIESLVQLLPHCNFHIMAFTDIVPELKRLASYENVKLYPHVMHYTADRWIDNCDMYLDINHGSKFRDILQMLVDRNKPLLTFTATKTDGFEEAVFDTAEEMAEFIMKN
;
A
#
# COMPACT_ATOMS: atom_id res chain seq x y z
N MET A 1 0.50 8.92 -14.58
CA MET A 1 1.88 8.44 -14.31
C MET A 1 1.75 7.15 -13.52
N ASN A 2 2.32 6.04 -13.98
CA ASN A 2 2.39 4.83 -13.18
C ASN A 2 3.20 5.14 -11.92
N LYS A 3 2.57 5.10 -10.74
CA LYS A 3 3.28 5.17 -9.46
C LYS A 3 4.27 4.00 -9.46
N GLU A 4 5.56 4.29 -9.32
CA GLU A 4 6.59 3.26 -9.19
C GLU A 4 6.21 2.32 -8.05
N THR A 5 6.21 1.01 -8.31
CA THR A 5 5.82 0.01 -7.31
C THR A 5 6.76 0.11 -6.11
N THR A 6 6.19 0.33 -4.94
CA THR A 6 6.93 0.50 -3.69
C THR A 6 7.40 -0.87 -3.18
N ALA A 7 8.70 -1.16 -3.25
CA ALA A 7 9.27 -2.43 -2.82
C ALA A 7 9.66 -2.40 -1.33
N ILE A 8 9.21 -3.41 -0.59
CA ILE A 8 9.49 -3.60 0.85
C ILE A 8 10.05 -5.00 1.07
N VAL A 9 11.03 -5.16 1.97
CA VAL A 9 11.56 -6.45 2.39
C VAL A 9 11.35 -6.64 3.88
N LEU A 10 10.84 -7.82 4.25
CA LEU A 10 10.88 -8.33 5.63
C LEU A 10 11.65 -9.65 5.65
N ALA A 11 12.20 -10.00 6.81
CA ALA A 11 12.83 -11.31 7.03
C ALA A 11 12.36 -11.93 8.35
N GLY A 12 12.06 -13.22 8.33
CA GLY A 12 11.78 -13.97 9.55
C GLY A 12 11.37 -15.42 9.28
N ASP A 13 11.39 -16.23 10.34
CA ASP A 13 10.94 -17.62 10.32
C ASP A 13 9.47 -17.75 10.77
N TYR A 14 8.93 -18.96 10.68
CA TYR A 14 7.54 -19.24 11.05
C TYR A 14 7.26 -19.04 12.54
N GLY A 15 8.27 -19.14 13.41
CA GLY A 15 8.14 -18.80 14.83
C GLY A 15 7.80 -17.32 15.05
N TYR A 16 8.15 -16.45 14.11
CA TYR A 16 7.88 -15.01 14.14
C TYR A 16 6.64 -14.60 13.34
N ILE A 17 5.86 -15.55 12.81
CA ILE A 17 4.78 -15.27 11.86
C ILE A 17 3.75 -14.26 12.37
N ARG A 18 3.44 -14.29 13.67
CA ARG A 18 2.47 -13.36 14.29
C ARG A 18 2.95 -11.90 14.25
N TYR A 19 4.25 -11.69 14.34
CA TYR A 19 4.87 -10.36 14.36
C TYR A 19 5.06 -9.84 12.92
N ILE A 20 5.50 -10.73 12.02
CA ILE A 20 5.55 -10.48 10.59
C ILE A 20 4.16 -10.07 10.06
N GLU A 21 3.12 -10.83 10.41
CA GLU A 21 1.76 -10.53 9.96
C GLU A 21 1.25 -9.20 10.53
N ALA A 22 1.50 -8.89 11.81
CA ALA A 22 1.14 -7.60 12.39
C ALA A 22 1.84 -6.43 11.65
N THR A 23 3.12 -6.61 11.31
CA THR A 23 3.90 -5.64 10.54
C THR A 23 3.29 -5.45 9.14
N ILE A 24 3.04 -6.54 8.41
CA ILE A 24 2.42 -6.51 7.08
C ILE A 24 1.03 -5.85 7.13
N LYS A 25 0.20 -6.18 8.12
CA LYS A 25 -1.12 -5.55 8.30
C LYS A 25 -1.00 -4.05 8.51
N SER A 26 -0.04 -3.60 9.32
CA SER A 26 0.19 -2.17 9.54
C SER A 26 0.68 -1.44 8.27
N ILE A 27 1.60 -2.05 7.50
CA ILE A 27 2.05 -1.55 6.20
C ILE A 27 0.86 -1.40 5.25
N CYS A 28 0.12 -2.49 5.06
CA CYS A 28 -1.01 -2.58 4.14
C CYS A 28 -2.20 -1.74 4.59
N TYR A 29 -2.31 -1.35 5.85
CA TYR A 29 -3.36 -0.43 6.29
C TYR A 29 -3.09 1.00 5.76
N HIS A 30 -1.83 1.45 5.76
CA HIS A 30 -1.49 2.83 5.38
C HIS A 30 -0.95 3.00 3.97
N ASN A 31 -0.65 1.89 3.27
CA ASN A 31 -0.01 1.91 1.96
C ASN A 31 -0.68 0.87 1.05
N ALA A 32 -1.04 1.30 -0.16
CA ALA A 32 -1.53 0.44 -1.25
C ALA A 32 -0.47 0.33 -2.36
N ASN A 33 -0.64 -0.63 -3.28
CA ASN A 33 0.28 -0.87 -4.40
C ASN A 33 1.73 -1.16 -3.95
N VAL A 34 1.90 -1.86 -2.82
CA VAL A 34 3.22 -2.25 -2.30
C VAL A 34 3.59 -3.66 -2.76
N LYS A 35 4.87 -3.90 -3.07
CA LYS A 35 5.42 -5.24 -3.35
C LYS A 35 6.31 -5.65 -2.17
N ILE A 36 5.79 -6.56 -1.35
CA ILE A 36 6.49 -7.06 -0.16
C ILE A 36 7.22 -8.35 -0.51
N TYR A 37 8.52 -8.39 -0.30
CA TYR A 37 9.34 -9.59 -0.31
C TYR A 37 9.49 -10.12 1.12
N LEU A 38 9.12 -11.37 1.37
CA LEU A 38 9.30 -11.99 2.68
C LEU A 38 10.34 -13.10 2.59
N PHE A 39 11.52 -12.80 3.15
CA PHE A 39 12.64 -13.73 3.22
C PHE A 39 12.39 -14.68 4.39
N ASN A 40 12.34 -15.98 4.10
CA ASN A 40 12.03 -16.99 5.11
C ASN A 40 12.57 -18.38 4.70
N GLN A 41 12.52 -19.33 5.63
CA GLN A 41 12.87 -20.73 5.35
C GLN A 41 11.63 -21.63 5.42
N ASP A 42 10.82 -21.47 6.45
CA ASP A 42 9.88 -22.50 6.92
C ASP A 42 8.42 -22.04 6.95
N ILE A 43 8.10 -20.83 6.48
CA ILE A 43 6.72 -20.34 6.47
C ILE A 43 5.87 -21.16 5.47
N PRO A 44 4.75 -21.76 5.89
CA PRO A 44 3.90 -22.56 5.02
C PRO A 44 3.32 -21.78 3.85
N GLN A 45 3.22 -22.44 2.68
CA GLN A 45 2.65 -21.85 1.47
C GLN A 45 1.19 -21.43 1.63
N GLU A 46 0.41 -22.10 2.48
CA GLU A 46 -1.00 -21.81 2.72
C GLU A 46 -1.19 -20.41 3.32
N TRP A 47 -0.26 -20.01 4.20
CA TRP A 47 -0.24 -18.64 4.74
C TRP A 47 0.02 -17.63 3.62
N PHE A 48 1.01 -17.87 2.75
CA PHE A 48 1.26 -17.01 1.60
C PHE A 48 0.06 -16.92 0.65
N ILE A 49 -0.60 -18.04 0.33
CA ILE A 49 -1.79 -18.07 -0.53
C ILE A 49 -2.90 -17.20 0.06
N TYR A 50 -3.15 -17.34 1.37
CA TYR A 50 -4.17 -16.57 2.07
C TYR A 50 -3.85 -15.06 2.05
N ILE A 51 -2.64 -14.66 2.46
CA ILE A 51 -2.25 -13.25 2.55
C ILE A 51 -2.17 -12.60 1.16
N ARG A 52 -1.61 -13.29 0.15
CA ARG A 52 -1.57 -12.82 -1.24
C ARG A 52 -2.97 -12.49 -1.78
N ARG A 53 -3.97 -13.30 -1.45
CA ARG A 53 -5.36 -13.05 -1.89
C ARG A 53 -5.85 -11.70 -1.38
N ARG A 54 -5.58 -11.38 -0.11
CA ARG A 54 -6.00 -10.11 0.52
C ARG A 54 -5.21 -8.92 -0.02
N MET A 55 -3.89 -9.05 -0.13
CA MET A 55 -3.04 -7.95 -0.61
C MET A 55 -3.38 -7.53 -2.05
N ARG A 56 -3.72 -8.48 -2.93
CA ARG A 56 -4.09 -8.19 -4.33
C ARG A 56 -5.28 -7.24 -4.47
N GLU A 57 -6.19 -7.22 -3.51
CA GLU A 57 -7.36 -6.33 -3.51
C GLU A 57 -6.99 -4.84 -3.34
N THR A 58 -5.74 -4.54 -2.94
CA THR A 58 -5.18 -3.16 -2.83
C THR A 58 -4.10 -2.89 -3.88
N GLY A 59 -4.01 -3.71 -4.92
CA GLY A 59 -2.91 -3.67 -5.89
C GLY A 59 -1.56 -4.13 -5.32
N SER A 60 -1.53 -4.60 -4.09
CA SER A 60 -0.31 -5.02 -3.38
C SER A 60 0.05 -6.48 -3.67
N GLN A 61 1.33 -6.82 -3.55
CA GLN A 61 1.89 -8.13 -3.86
C GLN A 61 2.73 -8.65 -2.70
N LEU A 62 2.75 -9.97 -2.51
CA LEU A 62 3.60 -10.65 -1.55
C LEU A 62 4.43 -11.74 -2.25
N ILE A 63 5.74 -11.57 -2.26
CA ILE A 63 6.71 -12.46 -2.87
C ILE A 63 7.32 -13.34 -1.77
N ASP A 64 7.23 -14.67 -1.95
CA ASP A 64 7.81 -15.65 -1.03
C ASP A 64 9.25 -15.92 -1.48
N VAL A 65 10.22 -15.53 -0.67
CA VAL A 65 11.64 -15.75 -0.96
C VAL A 65 12.17 -16.81 0.00
N LYS A 66 12.27 -18.05 -0.50
CA LYS A 66 12.80 -19.19 0.25
C LYS A 66 14.34 -19.15 0.28
N LEU A 67 14.89 -18.97 1.48
CA LEU A 67 16.33 -19.03 1.74
C LEU A 67 16.77 -20.46 2.08
N ILE A 68 16.48 -21.41 1.19
CA ILE A 68 16.87 -22.84 1.30
C ILE A 68 17.73 -23.22 0.11
N GLY A 69 18.92 -23.80 0.32
CA GLY A 69 19.71 -24.37 -0.77
C GLY A 69 20.18 -23.37 -1.84
N THR A 70 20.08 -22.07 -1.58
CA THR A 70 20.38 -21.00 -2.53
C THR A 70 21.87 -20.64 -2.59
N GLY A 71 22.75 -21.41 -1.93
CA GLY A 71 24.16 -21.05 -1.70
C GLY A 71 24.33 -19.87 -0.74
N VAL A 72 23.23 -19.46 -0.13
CA VAL A 72 23.15 -18.40 0.88
C VAL A 72 23.53 -19.02 2.24
N GLU A 73 23.46 -20.35 2.41
CA GLU A 73 23.88 -21.09 3.60
C GLU A 73 25.37 -20.83 3.86
N LEU A 74 25.63 -19.89 4.75
CA LEU A 74 26.94 -19.66 5.31
C LEU A 74 27.31 -20.96 6.03
N GLY A 75 28.21 -21.77 5.48
CA GLY A 75 28.71 -23.04 6.06
C GLY A 75 29.48 -22.86 7.38
N TRP A 76 28.96 -22.02 8.25
CA TRP A 76 29.64 -21.39 9.36
C TRP A 76 29.16 -22.11 10.61
N THR A 77 30.09 -22.77 11.25
CA THR A 77 29.85 -23.42 12.53
C THR A 77 30.30 -22.46 13.62
N LEU A 78 29.40 -22.11 14.52
CA LEU A 78 29.75 -21.38 15.73
C LEU A 78 30.61 -22.25 16.65
N PRO A 79 31.36 -21.64 17.59
CA PRO A 79 31.99 -22.37 18.68
C PRO A 79 30.96 -23.28 19.36
N LYS A 80 31.37 -24.52 19.68
CA LYS A 80 30.51 -25.64 20.14
C LYS A 80 29.51 -25.35 21.29
N ASN A 81 29.60 -24.19 21.95
CA ASN A 81 28.84 -23.84 23.14
C ASN A 81 28.00 -22.54 23.01
N GLY A 82 27.89 -21.93 21.82
CA GLY A 82 27.03 -20.77 21.58
C GLY A 82 25.62 -21.16 21.13
N PRO A 83 24.56 -20.36 21.42
CA PRO A 83 23.26 -20.56 20.79
C PRO A 83 23.44 -20.50 19.27
N HIS A 84 22.78 -21.41 18.54
CA HIS A 84 22.74 -21.37 17.08
C HIS A 84 22.31 -19.96 16.64
N ILE A 85 23.20 -19.18 16.02
CA ILE A 85 22.79 -17.92 15.38
C ILE A 85 21.76 -18.32 14.33
N ASN A 86 20.54 -17.82 14.51
CA ASN A 86 19.50 -17.98 13.52
C ASN A 86 19.98 -17.26 12.26
N TYR A 87 20.26 -18.04 11.24
CA TYR A 87 20.72 -17.58 9.94
C TYR A 87 19.84 -16.46 9.35
N MET A 88 18.55 -16.44 9.71
CA MET A 88 17.63 -15.37 9.36
C MET A 88 18.09 -13.98 9.83
N THR A 89 18.97 -13.89 10.83
CA THR A 89 19.59 -12.63 11.30
C THR A 89 20.32 -11.90 10.17
N TYR A 90 20.98 -12.63 9.26
CA TYR A 90 21.72 -12.07 8.14
C TYR A 90 20.94 -12.02 6.82
N ALA A 91 19.65 -12.42 6.83
CA ALA A 91 18.85 -12.52 5.61
C ALA A 91 18.81 -11.21 4.81
N ARG A 92 18.84 -10.05 5.48
CA ARG A 92 18.82 -8.73 4.84
C ARG A 92 20.04 -8.46 3.94
N PHE A 93 21.15 -9.16 4.12
CA PHE A 93 22.33 -8.99 3.24
C PHE A 93 22.08 -9.49 1.83
N PHE A 94 21.12 -10.41 1.66
CA PHE A 94 20.81 -11.04 0.39
C PHE A 94 19.76 -10.30 -0.42
N ILE A 95 19.33 -9.11 0.03
CA ILE A 95 18.42 -8.22 -0.71
C ILE A 95 18.79 -8.07 -2.20
N PRO A 96 20.05 -7.70 -2.58
CA PRO A 96 20.40 -7.49 -3.99
C PRO A 96 20.32 -8.75 -4.85
N LYS A 97 20.30 -9.95 -4.23
CA LYS A 97 20.16 -11.22 -4.95
C LYS A 97 18.72 -11.54 -5.36
N PHE A 98 17.73 -11.08 -4.59
CA PHE A 98 16.33 -11.47 -4.76
C PHE A 98 15.39 -10.32 -5.11
N VAL A 99 15.76 -9.09 -4.80
CA VAL A 99 14.95 -7.90 -5.06
C VAL A 99 15.34 -7.28 -6.40
N GLU A 100 14.34 -7.04 -7.24
CA GLU A 100 14.54 -6.56 -8.61
C GLU A 100 14.72 -5.04 -8.65
N GLU A 101 13.94 -4.33 -7.83
CA GLU A 101 13.84 -2.88 -7.80
C GLU A 101 15.14 -2.19 -7.35
N ASP A 102 15.43 -1.01 -7.91
CA ASP A 102 16.64 -0.23 -7.64
C ASP A 102 16.63 0.42 -6.25
N LYS A 103 15.45 0.65 -5.67
CA LYS A 103 15.24 1.20 -4.33
C LYS A 103 14.28 0.30 -3.56
N VAL A 104 14.61 -0.03 -2.32
CA VAL A 104 13.81 -0.94 -1.49
C VAL A 104 13.86 -0.54 -0.02
N LEU A 105 12.74 -0.66 0.70
CA LEU A 105 12.69 -0.44 2.14
C LEU A 105 12.75 -1.78 2.88
N TYR A 106 13.81 -2.01 3.64
CA TYR A 106 13.87 -3.10 4.60
C TYR A 106 13.22 -2.70 5.92
N LEU A 107 12.42 -3.61 6.49
CA LEU A 107 11.78 -3.47 7.80
C LEU A 107 11.98 -4.74 8.64
N ASP A 108 12.39 -4.59 9.90
CA ASP A 108 12.31 -5.67 10.89
C ASP A 108 10.83 -6.08 11.14
N SER A 109 10.61 -7.23 11.79
CA SER A 109 9.26 -7.76 12.06
C SER A 109 8.68 -7.36 13.42
N ASP A 110 9.43 -6.60 14.22
CA ASP A 110 9.09 -6.11 15.55
C ASP A 110 8.77 -4.60 15.55
N LEU A 111 8.11 -4.14 14.50
CA LEU A 111 7.67 -2.76 14.32
C LEU A 111 6.23 -2.69 13.80
N VAL A 112 5.65 -1.49 13.82
CA VAL A 112 4.39 -1.19 13.14
C VAL A 112 4.48 0.15 12.39
N VAL A 113 3.83 0.21 11.23
CA VAL A 113 3.66 1.43 10.43
C VAL A 113 2.36 2.12 10.83
N THR A 114 2.39 3.42 11.08
CA THR A 114 1.23 4.19 11.59
C THR A 114 0.72 5.27 10.64
N ARG A 115 1.41 5.53 9.53
CA ARG A 115 1.02 6.47 8.46
C ARG A 115 1.63 6.09 7.11
N SER A 116 1.24 6.80 6.05
CA SER A 116 1.81 6.59 4.71
C SER A 116 3.34 6.75 4.73
N LEU A 117 4.01 5.89 3.97
CA LEU A 117 5.46 5.88 3.79
C LEU A 117 5.90 6.56 2.49
N ASP A 118 4.96 7.18 1.74
CA ASP A 118 5.27 7.81 0.45
C ASP A 118 6.43 8.82 0.54
N GLU A 119 6.46 9.64 1.60
CA GLU A 119 7.54 10.59 1.85
C GLU A 119 8.89 9.90 2.12
N LEU A 120 8.89 8.76 2.81
CA LEU A 120 10.10 7.98 3.04
C LEU A 120 10.65 7.43 1.72
N PHE A 121 9.79 6.84 0.89
CA PHE A 121 10.19 6.30 -0.42
C PHE A 121 10.64 7.39 -1.41
N ALA A 122 10.09 8.60 -1.29
CA ALA A 122 10.45 9.75 -2.09
C ALA A 122 11.83 10.34 -1.73
N LYS A 123 12.43 9.97 -0.59
CA LYS A 123 13.78 10.44 -0.25
C LYS A 123 14.79 10.02 -1.32
N ASP A 124 15.62 10.99 -1.69
CA ASP A 124 16.73 10.77 -2.62
C ASP A 124 17.91 10.17 -1.88
N ILE A 125 18.33 8.99 -2.33
CA ILE A 125 19.44 8.23 -1.77
C ILE A 125 20.50 7.91 -2.83
N GLU A 126 20.50 8.62 -3.97
CA GLU A 126 21.35 8.30 -5.11
C GLU A 126 22.83 8.23 -4.72
N ASP A 127 23.31 9.17 -3.91
CA ASP A 127 24.70 9.26 -3.43
C ASP A 127 25.04 8.36 -2.23
N TYR A 128 24.04 7.68 -1.67
CA TYR A 128 24.15 6.90 -0.45
C TYR A 128 23.94 5.40 -0.71
N TYR A 129 24.49 4.54 0.16
CA TYR A 129 24.17 3.11 0.11
C TYR A 129 22.77 2.83 0.67
N LEU A 130 22.34 3.63 1.64
CA LEU A 130 21.03 3.52 2.28
C LEU A 130 20.69 4.82 3.02
N ALA A 131 19.44 4.92 3.50
CA ALA A 131 19.04 5.85 4.54
C ALA A 131 18.61 5.08 5.80
N ALA A 132 19.01 5.57 6.98
CA ALA A 132 18.69 4.97 8.27
C ALA A 132 18.66 6.01 9.41
N ALA A 133 17.95 5.71 10.50
CA ALA A 133 17.96 6.55 11.71
C ALA A 133 19.06 6.11 12.68
N LYS A 134 19.54 7.04 13.52
CA LYS A 134 20.54 6.74 14.55
C LYS A 134 19.96 5.90 15.69
N ILE A 135 20.81 5.13 16.38
CA ILE A 135 20.41 4.38 17.57
C ILE A 135 20.10 5.36 18.71
N GLY A 136 19.01 5.10 19.44
CA GLY A 136 18.66 5.82 20.67
C GLY A 136 18.48 7.33 20.46
N TYR A 137 17.80 7.76 19.39
CA TYR A 137 17.52 9.18 19.10
C TYR A 137 18.80 10.02 18.94
N GLY A 138 19.85 9.43 18.35
CA GLY A 138 21.12 10.10 18.12
C GLY A 138 22.12 10.04 19.28
N LEU A 139 21.82 9.28 20.35
CA LEU A 139 22.74 9.07 21.47
C LEU A 139 23.95 8.19 21.10
N GLU A 140 23.85 7.41 20.03
CA GLU A 140 24.98 6.73 19.41
C GLU A 140 25.18 7.22 17.96
N GLU A 141 26.43 7.23 17.50
CA GLU A 141 26.77 7.61 16.12
C GLU A 141 26.32 6.58 15.07
N ARG A 142 26.15 5.32 15.49
CA ARG A 142 25.72 4.21 14.65
C ARG A 142 24.25 4.31 14.29
N PHE A 143 23.88 3.80 13.13
CA PHE A 143 22.48 3.68 12.72
C PHE A 143 21.86 2.36 13.19
N ASN A 144 20.55 2.39 13.44
CA ASN A 144 19.77 1.19 13.73
C ASN A 144 19.46 0.44 12.44
N ALA A 145 19.63 -0.89 12.44
CA ALA A 145 19.48 -1.71 11.24
C ALA A 145 18.03 -2.07 10.88
N GLY A 146 17.05 -1.79 11.74
CA GLY A 146 15.69 -2.31 11.57
C GLY A 146 14.80 -1.56 10.58
N VAL A 147 15.23 -0.37 10.14
CA VAL A 147 14.58 0.36 9.04
C VAL A 147 15.67 0.90 8.13
N LEU A 148 15.75 0.38 6.90
CA LEU A 148 16.77 0.76 5.92
C LEU A 148 16.11 1.04 4.57
N LEU A 149 16.15 2.29 4.11
CA LEU A 149 15.82 2.60 2.71
C LEU A 149 17.07 2.38 1.87
N ILE A 150 17.16 1.25 1.19
CA ILE A 150 18.36 0.74 0.53
C ILE A 150 18.41 1.18 -0.93
N ASN A 151 19.57 1.68 -1.34
CA ASN A 151 19.92 1.89 -2.75
C ASN A 151 20.39 0.55 -3.33
N ASN A 152 19.42 -0.28 -3.72
CA ASN A 152 19.66 -1.65 -4.17
C ASN A 152 20.46 -1.69 -5.48
N ARG A 153 20.28 -0.70 -6.37
CA ARG A 153 21.13 -0.51 -7.56
C ARG A 153 22.60 -0.42 -7.16
N ARG A 154 22.93 0.49 -6.24
CA ARG A 154 24.30 0.65 -5.73
C ARG A 154 24.81 -0.59 -4.99
N TRP A 155 23.94 -1.27 -4.24
CA TRP A 155 24.31 -2.53 -3.57
C TRP A 155 24.71 -3.63 -4.57
N LYS A 156 24.02 -3.71 -5.71
CA LYS A 156 24.36 -4.62 -6.81
C LYS A 156 25.66 -4.19 -7.51
N ASP A 157 25.75 -2.92 -7.90
CA ASP A 157 26.89 -2.38 -8.68
C ASP A 157 28.22 -2.45 -7.90
N GLU A 158 28.17 -2.22 -6.59
CA GLU A 158 29.35 -2.17 -5.73
C GLU A 158 29.54 -3.43 -4.87
N GLN A 159 28.80 -4.50 -5.17
CA GLN A 159 28.92 -5.82 -4.51
C GLN A 159 28.88 -5.73 -2.98
N ILE A 160 27.91 -4.97 -2.47
CA ILE A 160 27.78 -4.69 -1.03
C ILE A 160 27.44 -5.96 -0.25
N MET A 161 26.63 -6.85 -0.83
CA MET A 161 26.35 -8.16 -0.23
C MET A 161 27.64 -8.92 0.07
N GLU A 162 28.52 -9.06 -0.92
CA GLU A 162 29.79 -9.78 -0.80
C GLU A 162 30.67 -9.17 0.29
N ARG A 163 30.81 -7.83 0.31
CA ARG A 163 31.57 -7.11 1.35
C ARG A 163 31.01 -7.34 2.75
N LEU A 164 29.68 -7.36 2.92
CA LEU A 164 29.04 -7.67 4.21
C LEU A 164 29.39 -9.11 4.64
N LEU A 165 29.28 -10.08 3.72
CA LEU A 165 29.57 -11.49 4.00
C LEU A 165 31.07 -11.73 4.28
N GLU A 166 31.97 -11.00 3.63
CA GLU A 166 33.40 -11.04 3.92
C GLU A 166 33.69 -10.61 5.37
N VAL A 167 33.10 -9.49 5.81
CA VAL A 167 33.28 -9.00 7.20
C VAL A 167 32.74 -10.01 8.20
N VAL A 168 31.56 -10.59 7.96
CA VAL A 168 31.04 -11.60 8.89
C VAL A 168 32.00 -12.81 8.90
N SER A 169 32.61 -13.18 7.76
CA SER A 169 33.46 -14.37 7.71
C SER A 169 34.72 -14.19 8.55
N GLN A 170 35.26 -12.97 8.56
CA GLN A 170 36.46 -12.58 9.28
C GLN A 170 36.21 -12.34 10.78
N GLU A 171 35.07 -11.72 11.12
CA GLU A 171 34.85 -11.13 12.45
C GLU A 171 33.68 -11.76 13.22
N HIS A 172 33.00 -12.80 12.72
CA HIS A 172 31.77 -13.35 13.34
C HIS A 172 31.87 -13.65 14.84
N GLN A 173 33.06 -13.97 15.36
CA GLN A 173 33.28 -14.25 16.80
C GLN A 173 33.29 -12.99 17.67
N ASN A 174 33.51 -11.81 17.07
CA ASN A 174 33.63 -10.52 17.73
C ASN A 174 32.40 -9.61 17.54
N LEU A 175 31.39 -10.06 16.77
CA LEU A 175 30.18 -9.27 16.50
C LEU A 175 29.20 -9.31 17.67
N THR A 176 29.11 -8.21 18.42
CA THR A 176 28.19 -8.08 19.57
C THR A 176 26.72 -7.93 19.19
N GLU A 177 26.42 -7.31 18.04
CA GLU A 177 25.06 -7.07 17.53
C GLU A 177 24.86 -7.69 16.13
N ALA A 178 25.59 -8.78 15.85
CA ALA A 178 25.50 -9.56 14.60
C ALA A 178 25.51 -8.68 13.33
N ASP A 179 24.41 -8.65 12.59
CA ASP A 179 24.25 -7.99 11.29
C ASP A 179 24.28 -6.47 11.38
N GLN A 180 23.75 -5.86 12.46
CA GLN A 180 23.79 -4.41 12.67
C GLN A 180 25.22 -3.89 12.78
N SER A 181 26.09 -4.62 13.50
CA SER A 181 27.51 -4.28 13.62
C SER A 181 28.18 -4.28 12.24
N VAL A 182 27.92 -5.30 11.44
CA VAL A 182 28.52 -5.46 10.11
C VAL A 182 28.06 -4.35 9.15
N LEU A 183 26.77 -4.03 9.15
CA LEU A 183 26.23 -2.92 8.36
C LEU A 183 26.90 -1.59 8.73
N ASN A 184 27.02 -1.29 10.03
CA ASN A 184 27.68 -0.08 10.48
C ASN A 184 29.19 -0.06 10.17
N MET A 185 29.86 -1.22 10.07
CA MET A 185 31.27 -1.31 9.65
C MET A 185 31.45 -1.05 8.15
N VAL A 186 30.59 -1.63 7.31
CA VAL A 186 30.73 -1.56 5.84
C VAL A 186 30.19 -0.26 5.26
N ILE A 187 29.08 0.25 5.80
CA ILE A 187 28.36 1.41 5.27
C ILE A 187 28.85 2.74 5.89
N LYS A 188 29.17 2.70 7.19
CA LYS A 188 29.58 3.77 8.12
C LYS A 188 29.36 5.23 7.69
N ASP A 189 30.08 5.70 6.69
CA ASP A 189 30.18 7.12 6.33
C ASP A 189 29.32 7.50 5.11
N ARG A 190 28.56 6.56 4.53
CA ARG A 190 27.82 6.77 3.28
C ARG A 190 26.36 6.35 3.38
N TYR A 191 25.67 6.87 4.40
CA TYR A 191 24.22 6.75 4.54
C TYR A 191 23.55 8.12 4.74
N LEU A 192 22.30 8.23 4.30
CA LEU A 192 21.46 9.40 4.56
C LEU A 192 20.81 9.25 5.94
N LEU A 193 20.92 10.28 6.79
CA LEU A 193 20.26 10.28 8.08
C LEU A 193 18.73 10.45 7.91
N LEU A 194 17.97 9.49 8.43
CA LEU A 194 16.51 9.59 8.56
C LEU A 194 16.11 10.26 9.86
N GLU A 195 14.98 10.96 9.82
CA GLU A 195 14.29 11.46 10.99
C GLU A 195 13.82 10.29 11.87
N ASP A 196 13.90 10.45 13.20
CA ASP A 196 13.57 9.40 14.17
C ASP A 196 12.14 8.86 14.02
N THR A 197 11.22 9.62 13.43
CA THR A 197 9.85 9.18 13.16
C THR A 197 9.78 7.95 12.24
N TYR A 198 10.77 7.75 11.35
CA TYR A 198 10.84 6.60 10.46
C TYR A 198 11.50 5.38 11.11
N ASN A 199 12.01 5.49 12.33
CA ASN A 199 12.48 4.36 13.13
C ASN A 199 12.44 4.74 14.61
N PHE A 200 11.22 4.90 15.15
CA PHE A 200 11.00 5.38 16.50
C PHE A 200 11.19 4.25 17.50
N GLN A 201 12.38 4.19 18.09
CA GLN A 201 12.88 3.07 18.90
C GLN A 201 12.30 3.05 20.33
N ILE A 202 10.97 2.98 20.45
CA ILE A 202 10.23 2.96 21.74
C ILE A 202 10.70 1.83 22.67
N GLY A 203 11.22 0.75 22.09
CA GLY A 203 11.78 -0.36 22.84
C GLY A 203 13.03 -0.02 23.67
N THR A 204 13.71 1.10 23.39
CA THR A 204 14.86 1.57 24.18
C THR A 204 14.47 2.34 25.44
N ASP A 205 13.19 2.69 25.62
CA ASP A 205 12.72 3.59 26.70
C ASP A 205 13.27 3.22 28.07
N LYS A 206 13.13 1.94 28.45
CA LYS A 206 13.56 1.45 29.77
C LYS A 206 15.07 1.60 29.97
N LEU A 207 15.85 1.32 28.93
CA LEU A 207 17.31 1.42 28.99
C LEU A 207 17.75 2.89 29.09
N LEU A 208 17.15 3.75 28.28
CA LEU A 208 17.46 5.18 28.27
C LEU A 208 17.03 5.88 29.56
N GLU A 209 15.89 5.53 30.13
CA GLU A 209 15.48 5.99 31.46
C GLU A 209 16.48 5.58 32.55
N GLN A 210 16.97 4.33 32.51
CA GLN A 210 17.98 3.84 33.46
C GLN A 210 19.31 4.60 33.34
N PHE A 211 19.66 5.08 32.15
CA PHE A 211 20.81 5.97 31.93
C PHE A 211 20.53 7.46 32.23
N GLY A 212 19.32 7.80 32.67
CA GLY A 212 18.94 9.16 33.07
C GLY A 212 18.43 10.05 31.93
N TYR A 213 18.22 9.52 30.73
CA TYR A 213 17.73 10.27 29.57
C TYR A 213 16.21 10.46 29.62
N LYS A 214 15.74 11.44 30.39
CA LYS A 214 14.30 11.70 30.55
C LYS A 214 13.63 12.39 29.35
N PHE A 215 14.40 13.04 28.48
CA PHE A 215 13.89 13.76 27.31
C PHE A 215 13.05 12.88 26.37
N ILE A 216 13.30 11.55 26.38
CA ILE A 216 12.56 10.56 25.57
C ILE A 216 11.05 10.52 25.87
N PHE A 217 10.65 10.98 27.06
CA PHE A 217 9.26 11.06 27.48
C PHE A 217 8.58 12.38 27.06
N ASP A 218 9.38 13.38 26.68
CA ASP A 218 8.90 14.68 26.19
C ASP A 218 8.73 14.68 24.65
N ILE A 219 9.22 13.64 23.96
CA ILE A 219 9.04 13.50 22.51
C ILE A 219 7.55 13.32 22.20
N PRO A 220 6.93 14.19 21.38
CA PRO A 220 5.51 14.10 21.06
C PRO A 220 5.14 12.78 20.36
N LEU A 221 4.01 12.21 20.75
CA LEU A 221 3.44 10.98 20.18
C LEU A 221 2.10 11.24 19.45
N ASP A 222 1.75 12.51 19.25
CA ASP A 222 0.58 12.96 18.49
C ASP A 222 1.01 14.01 17.44
N PRO A 223 0.95 13.70 16.14
CA PRO A 223 0.57 12.40 15.57
C PRO A 223 1.60 11.30 15.92
N LEU A 224 1.18 10.03 15.79
CA LEU A 224 2.08 8.90 16.03
C LEU A 224 3.31 8.93 15.10
N PRO A 225 4.48 8.43 15.56
CA PRO A 225 5.66 8.25 14.71
C PRO A 225 5.36 7.33 13.53
N ALA A 226 5.94 7.60 12.35
CA ALA A 226 5.63 6.86 11.12
C ALA A 226 5.83 5.35 11.27
N ILE A 227 6.93 4.98 11.91
CA ILE A 227 7.30 3.61 12.20
C ILE A 227 7.67 3.55 13.68
N ILE A 228 6.91 2.77 14.45
CA ILE A 228 7.21 2.48 15.86
C ILE A 228 7.95 1.15 15.92
N HIS A 229 9.20 1.18 16.38
CA HIS A 229 10.07 0.01 16.45
C HIS A 229 10.27 -0.43 17.90
N TYR A 230 9.73 -1.61 18.23
CA TYR A 230 9.80 -2.20 19.56
C TYR A 230 11.12 -2.96 19.76
N VAL A 231 12.25 -2.26 19.57
CA VAL A 231 13.61 -2.80 19.77
C VAL A 231 13.80 -3.39 21.17
N SER A 232 14.85 -4.18 21.36
CA SER A 232 15.18 -4.88 22.63
C SER A 232 14.27 -6.07 22.97
N PRO A 233 14.57 -6.85 24.03
CA PRO A 233 13.71 -7.95 24.48
C PRO A 233 12.36 -7.51 25.09
N VAL A 234 12.13 -6.23 25.39
CA VAL A 234 10.89 -5.74 25.99
C VAL A 234 9.82 -5.55 24.92
N LYS A 235 9.16 -6.65 24.53
CA LYS A 235 8.20 -6.64 23.42
C LYS A 235 6.76 -6.34 23.85
N PRO A 236 5.93 -5.71 23.01
CA PRO A 236 4.53 -5.38 23.34
C PRO A 236 3.60 -6.60 23.33
N TRP A 237 4.02 -7.75 22.82
CA TRP A 237 3.24 -9.00 22.83
C TRP A 237 3.54 -9.93 24.01
N LEU A 238 4.54 -9.62 24.84
CA LEU A 238 4.79 -10.39 26.06
C LEU A 238 3.59 -10.28 27.00
N THR A 239 3.34 -11.32 27.82
CA THR A 239 2.27 -11.31 28.83
C THR A 239 2.33 -10.06 29.71
N TYR A 240 3.54 -9.70 30.14
CA TYR A 240 3.82 -8.48 30.89
C TYR A 240 4.84 -7.66 30.11
N SER A 241 4.48 -6.42 29.79
CA SER A 241 5.39 -5.46 29.18
C SER A 241 5.06 -4.06 29.66
N THR A 242 6.08 -3.26 29.90
CA THR A 242 5.97 -1.85 30.28
C THR A 242 6.31 -0.91 29.13
N SER A 243 6.43 -1.43 27.90
CA SER A 243 6.69 -0.61 26.71
C SER A 243 5.52 0.35 26.48
N ARG A 244 5.81 1.64 26.29
CA ARG A 244 4.83 2.62 25.80
C ARG A 244 4.34 2.19 24.41
N LEU A 245 3.14 2.64 24.03
CA LEU A 245 2.53 2.32 22.74
C LEU A 245 2.22 0.83 22.54
N ARG A 246 2.23 0.02 23.61
CA ARG A 246 1.89 -1.42 23.56
C ARG A 246 0.55 -1.66 22.86
N GLU A 247 -0.44 -0.83 23.14
CA GLU A 247 -1.77 -0.88 22.56
C GLU A 247 -1.77 -0.68 21.03
N VAL A 248 -0.82 0.08 20.48
CA VAL A 248 -0.70 0.31 19.04
C VAL A 248 -0.30 -0.99 18.33
N TRP A 249 0.63 -1.76 18.90
CA TRP A 249 0.98 -3.07 18.35
C TRP A 249 -0.23 -4.03 18.36
N TRP A 250 -0.95 -4.09 19.48
CA TRP A 250 -2.12 -4.97 19.60
C TRP A 250 -3.24 -4.59 18.63
N ARG A 251 -3.45 -3.29 18.40
CA ARG A 251 -4.39 -2.79 17.38
C ARG A 251 -4.09 -3.39 16.01
N TYR A 252 -2.85 -3.38 15.55
CA TYR A 252 -2.50 -3.94 14.23
C TYR A 252 -2.44 -5.47 14.23
N SER A 253 -2.04 -6.11 15.33
CA SER A 253 -2.05 -7.57 15.45
C SER A 253 -3.48 -8.14 15.35
N GLN A 254 -4.46 -7.46 15.94
CA GLN A 254 -5.87 -7.84 15.94
C GLN A 254 -6.66 -7.27 14.75
N LEU A 255 -6.02 -6.47 13.90
CA LEU A 255 -6.68 -5.88 12.75
C LEU A 255 -7.08 -6.97 11.75
N GLU A 256 -8.33 -6.96 11.33
CA GLU A 256 -8.80 -7.90 10.32
C GLU A 256 -8.47 -7.40 8.91
N TRP A 257 -8.19 -8.33 8.00
CA TRP A 257 -7.96 -7.96 6.60
C TRP A 257 -9.17 -7.26 5.98
N ALA A 258 -10.39 -7.59 6.42
CA ALA A 258 -11.60 -6.91 5.98
C ALA A 258 -11.58 -5.41 6.34
N ASP A 259 -11.05 -5.03 7.50
CA ASP A 259 -10.96 -3.64 7.93
C ASP A 259 -9.89 -2.87 7.14
N ILE A 260 -8.77 -3.52 6.79
CA ILE A 260 -7.74 -2.96 5.91
C ILE A 260 -8.33 -2.65 4.53
N LEU A 261 -9.06 -3.62 3.97
CA LEU A 261 -9.69 -3.49 2.67
C LEU A 261 -10.79 -2.42 2.70
N HIS A 262 -11.57 -2.38 3.77
CA HIS A 262 -12.58 -1.34 3.94
C HIS A 262 -11.95 0.04 4.06
N HIS A 263 -10.86 0.20 4.81
CA HIS A 263 -10.13 1.46 4.91
C HIS A 263 -9.62 1.94 3.55
N HIS A 264 -9.01 1.05 2.76
CA HIS A 264 -8.63 1.41 1.39
C HIS A 264 -9.84 1.69 0.52
N SER A 265 -10.92 0.92 0.60
CA SER A 265 -12.14 1.26 -0.12
C SER A 265 -12.64 2.67 0.23
N GLN A 266 -12.57 3.10 1.50
CA GLN A 266 -12.89 4.48 1.89
C GLN A 266 -11.91 5.52 1.34
N LEU A 267 -10.63 5.19 1.16
CA LEU A 267 -9.61 6.06 0.57
C LEU A 267 -9.64 6.08 -0.97
N THR A 268 -10.04 4.97 -1.61
CA THR A 268 -10.22 4.80 -3.06
C THR A 268 -11.64 5.17 -3.50
N ILE A 269 -12.56 5.47 -2.56
CA ILE A 269 -13.77 6.26 -2.81
C ILE A 269 -13.32 7.71 -3.09
N SER A 270 -12.69 7.91 -4.26
CA SER A 270 -13.40 8.73 -5.24
C SER A 270 -14.61 7.88 -5.60
N ALA A 271 -15.79 8.19 -5.05
CA ALA A 271 -17.01 7.42 -5.27
C ALA A 271 -17.09 6.96 -6.72
N GLU A 272 -17.19 5.65 -6.96
CA GLU A 272 -17.50 5.16 -8.30
C GLU A 272 -18.79 5.85 -8.73
N LYS A 273 -18.68 6.83 -9.62
CA LYS A 273 -19.83 7.65 -10.00
C LYS A 273 -20.80 6.78 -10.77
N ASN A 274 -22.04 6.77 -10.31
CA ASN A 274 -23.15 6.14 -10.98
C ASN A 274 -23.70 7.13 -12.01
N LEU A 275 -23.36 6.90 -13.28
CA LEU A 275 -23.80 7.69 -14.41
C LEU A 275 -25.06 7.05 -14.98
N LEU A 276 -26.18 7.79 -15.01
CA LEU A 276 -27.47 7.28 -15.48
C LEU A 276 -27.82 7.85 -16.85
N THR A 277 -28.33 7.01 -17.74
CA THR A 277 -29.02 7.46 -18.96
C THR A 277 -30.27 6.61 -19.20
N ILE A 278 -31.37 7.26 -19.61
CA ILE A 278 -32.64 6.59 -19.90
C ILE A 278 -33.07 7.02 -21.30
N PHE A 279 -33.32 6.06 -22.18
CA PHE A 279 -33.59 6.36 -23.59
C PHE A 279 -34.84 5.66 -24.12
N GLU A 280 -35.48 6.28 -25.10
CA GLU A 280 -36.56 5.69 -25.90
C GLU A 280 -36.03 5.22 -27.26
N PHE A 281 -35.21 6.05 -27.92
CA PHE A 281 -34.60 5.71 -29.20
C PHE A 281 -33.19 5.13 -29.01
N PRO A 282 -32.83 4.04 -29.71
CA PRO A 282 -31.59 3.29 -29.50
C PRO A 282 -30.36 3.95 -30.15
N LYS A 283 -30.18 5.25 -29.94
CA LYS A 283 -29.01 6.02 -30.40
C LYS A 283 -28.54 6.92 -29.27
N LEU A 284 -27.45 6.51 -28.63
CA LEU A 284 -26.76 7.26 -27.58
C LEU A 284 -25.49 7.87 -28.16
N GLU A 285 -25.35 9.18 -28.05
CA GLU A 285 -24.21 9.93 -28.57
C GLU A 285 -22.93 9.57 -27.77
N GLN A 286 -21.88 9.16 -28.48
CA GLN A 286 -20.53 8.89 -27.96
C GLN A 286 -20.42 7.95 -26.73
N ILE A 287 -21.45 7.13 -26.44
CA ILE A 287 -21.50 6.29 -25.23
C ILE A 287 -20.33 5.30 -25.13
N GLU A 288 -19.91 4.69 -26.24
CA GLU A 288 -18.82 3.70 -26.22
C GLU A 288 -17.48 4.35 -25.86
N SER A 289 -17.22 5.55 -26.38
CA SER A 289 -16.04 6.35 -26.01
C SER A 289 -16.05 6.73 -24.54
N LEU A 290 -17.19 7.18 -24.00
CA LEU A 290 -17.33 7.51 -22.57
C LEU A 290 -17.08 6.30 -21.67
N VAL A 291 -17.65 5.14 -22.00
CA VAL A 291 -17.48 3.90 -21.24
C VAL A 291 -16.00 3.49 -21.19
N GLN A 292 -15.27 3.63 -22.30
CA GLN A 292 -13.84 3.33 -22.38
C GLN A 292 -12.96 4.34 -21.63
N LEU A 293 -13.30 5.62 -21.69
CA LEU A 293 -12.56 6.70 -21.02
C LEU A 293 -12.77 6.71 -19.50
N LEU A 294 -13.89 6.16 -19.02
CA LEU A 294 -14.29 6.15 -17.62
C LEU A 294 -14.44 4.72 -17.05
N PRO A 295 -13.36 3.89 -17.04
CA PRO A 295 -13.43 2.52 -16.55
C PRO A 295 -13.75 2.42 -15.04
N HIS A 296 -13.65 3.53 -14.31
CA HIS A 296 -13.91 3.64 -12.87
C HIS A 296 -15.31 4.20 -12.52
N CYS A 297 -16.16 4.51 -13.51
CA CYS A 297 -17.55 4.96 -13.31
C CYS A 297 -18.53 3.85 -13.68
N ASN A 298 -19.65 3.74 -12.96
CA ASN A 298 -20.72 2.78 -13.26
C ASN A 298 -21.75 3.39 -14.21
N PHE A 299 -21.89 2.85 -15.42
CA PHE A 299 -22.91 3.28 -16.37
C PHE A 299 -24.19 2.47 -16.22
N HIS A 300 -25.29 3.15 -15.93
CA HIS A 300 -26.63 2.59 -15.84
C HIS A 300 -27.44 3.02 -17.05
N ILE A 301 -27.60 2.12 -18.02
CA ILE A 301 -28.25 2.42 -19.30
C ILE A 301 -29.61 1.72 -19.35
N MET A 302 -30.69 2.50 -19.38
CA MET A 302 -32.05 1.98 -19.22
C MET A 302 -32.97 2.29 -20.40
N ALA A 303 -33.88 1.36 -20.67
CA ALA A 303 -35.00 1.56 -21.57
C ALA A 303 -36.27 0.94 -20.97
N PHE A 304 -37.42 1.59 -21.16
CA PHE A 304 -38.73 1.02 -20.81
C PHE A 304 -39.16 -0.10 -21.79
N THR A 305 -38.45 -0.22 -22.91
CA THR A 305 -38.61 -1.26 -23.93
C THR A 305 -37.40 -2.20 -23.96
N ASP A 306 -37.36 -3.13 -24.91
CA ASP A 306 -36.15 -3.93 -25.15
C ASP A 306 -35.01 -3.03 -25.66
N ILE A 307 -33.77 -3.48 -25.44
CA ILE A 307 -32.54 -2.83 -25.93
C ILE A 307 -32.06 -3.57 -27.19
N VAL A 308 -31.75 -2.82 -28.24
CA VAL A 308 -31.31 -3.39 -29.52
C VAL A 308 -29.94 -4.10 -29.40
N PRO A 309 -29.66 -5.12 -30.24
CA PRO A 309 -28.41 -5.90 -30.17
C PRO A 309 -27.13 -5.04 -30.20
N GLU A 310 -27.13 -3.95 -30.95
CA GLU A 310 -25.99 -3.05 -31.11
C GLU A 310 -25.56 -2.44 -29.77
N LEU A 311 -26.54 -2.02 -28.94
CA LEU A 311 -26.32 -1.50 -27.59
C LEU A 311 -26.11 -2.61 -26.56
N LYS A 312 -26.69 -3.79 -26.75
CA LYS A 312 -26.43 -4.96 -25.88
C LYS A 312 -24.96 -5.35 -25.84
N ARG A 313 -24.17 -5.03 -26.89
CA ARG A 313 -22.71 -5.23 -26.89
C ARG A 313 -21.99 -4.45 -25.79
N LEU A 314 -22.53 -3.33 -25.32
CA LEU A 314 -21.92 -2.57 -24.22
C LEU A 314 -21.82 -3.38 -22.92
N ALA A 315 -22.60 -4.46 -22.75
CA ALA A 315 -22.46 -5.36 -21.62
C ALA A 315 -21.12 -6.13 -21.58
N SER A 316 -20.28 -6.04 -22.62
CA SER A 316 -18.91 -6.56 -22.58
C SER A 316 -17.96 -5.72 -21.71
N TYR A 317 -18.33 -4.49 -21.38
CA TYR A 317 -17.56 -3.61 -20.51
C TYR A 317 -18.00 -3.84 -19.05
N GLU A 318 -17.05 -4.12 -18.15
CA GLU A 318 -17.33 -4.46 -16.74
C GLU A 318 -18.04 -3.32 -15.99
N ASN A 319 -17.88 -2.09 -16.46
CA ASN A 319 -18.43 -0.87 -15.89
C ASN A 319 -19.81 -0.47 -16.47
N VAL A 320 -20.47 -1.34 -17.26
CA VAL A 320 -21.80 -1.08 -17.84
C VAL A 320 -22.86 -2.05 -17.33
N LYS A 321 -24.01 -1.51 -16.93
CA LYS A 321 -25.22 -2.26 -16.58
C LYS A 321 -26.38 -1.84 -17.48
N LEU A 322 -26.95 -2.80 -18.19
CA LEU A 322 -28.08 -2.59 -19.11
C LEU A 322 -29.40 -3.02 -18.44
N TYR A 323 -30.43 -2.19 -18.59
CA TYR A 323 -31.75 -2.42 -18.00
C TYR A 323 -32.85 -2.35 -19.08
N PRO A 324 -33.09 -3.43 -19.84
CA PRO A 324 -34.25 -3.52 -20.73
C PRO A 324 -35.54 -3.68 -19.91
N HIS A 325 -36.66 -3.17 -20.41
CA HIS A 325 -37.98 -3.26 -19.77
C HIS A 325 -37.98 -2.76 -18.31
N VAL A 326 -37.27 -1.66 -18.04
CA VAL A 326 -37.18 -1.12 -16.68
C VAL A 326 -38.55 -0.69 -16.16
N MET A 327 -38.84 -0.94 -14.89
CA MET A 327 -40.04 -0.40 -14.24
C MET A 327 -39.80 1.05 -13.81
N HIS A 328 -40.82 1.90 -13.86
CA HIS A 328 -40.73 3.29 -13.39
C HIS A 328 -40.20 3.39 -11.94
N TYR A 329 -40.59 2.46 -11.06
CA TYR A 329 -40.05 2.38 -9.69
C TYR A 329 -38.52 2.20 -9.65
N THR A 330 -37.98 1.34 -10.52
CA THR A 330 -36.54 1.09 -10.61
C THR A 330 -35.82 2.29 -11.20
N ALA A 331 -36.42 2.95 -12.21
CA ALA A 331 -35.88 4.18 -12.79
C ALA A 331 -35.82 5.32 -11.74
N ASP A 332 -36.89 5.54 -10.98
CA ASP A 332 -36.96 6.55 -9.91
C ASP A 332 -35.89 6.30 -8.83
N ARG A 333 -35.72 5.03 -8.43
CA ARG A 333 -34.62 4.64 -7.53
C ARG A 333 -33.24 4.98 -8.09
N TRP A 334 -33.00 4.79 -9.38
CA TRP A 334 -31.70 5.14 -9.96
C TRP A 334 -31.53 6.63 -10.14
N ILE A 335 -32.61 7.39 -10.37
CA ILE A 335 -32.60 8.85 -10.33
C ILE A 335 -32.15 9.34 -8.95
N ASP A 336 -32.60 8.71 -7.84
CA ASP A 336 -32.12 9.07 -6.50
C ASP A 336 -30.64 8.76 -6.27
N ASN A 337 -30.17 7.63 -6.81
CA ASN A 337 -28.84 7.07 -6.51
C ASN A 337 -27.76 7.40 -7.55
N CYS A 338 -28.08 8.03 -8.67
CA CYS A 338 -27.07 8.46 -9.63
C CYS A 338 -26.32 9.69 -9.11
N ASP A 339 -25.04 9.79 -9.46
CA ASP A 339 -24.22 10.97 -9.18
C ASP A 339 -24.43 12.03 -10.26
N MET A 340 -24.62 11.59 -11.51
CA MET A 340 -24.84 12.44 -12.67
C MET A 340 -25.76 11.77 -13.69
N TYR A 341 -26.49 12.56 -14.46
CA TYR A 341 -27.32 12.09 -15.58
C TYR A 341 -26.73 12.49 -16.92
N LEU A 342 -26.67 11.54 -17.85
CA LEU A 342 -26.19 11.71 -19.21
C LEU A 342 -27.39 11.83 -20.17
N ASP A 343 -27.73 13.05 -20.57
CA ASP A 343 -28.78 13.35 -21.56
C ASP A 343 -28.27 13.17 -23.00
N ILE A 344 -27.72 11.99 -23.29
CA ILE A 344 -27.01 11.67 -24.53
C ILE A 344 -27.85 10.89 -25.54
N ASN A 345 -29.14 10.66 -25.27
CA ASN A 345 -30.01 9.97 -26.22
C ASN A 345 -30.50 10.91 -27.32
N HIS A 346 -30.52 10.43 -28.56
CA HIS A 346 -31.16 11.13 -29.68
C HIS A 346 -32.68 10.92 -29.65
N GLY A 347 -33.41 11.77 -30.37
CA GLY A 347 -34.85 11.64 -30.56
C GLY A 347 -35.66 12.24 -29.41
N SER A 348 -36.75 11.57 -29.04
CA SER A 348 -37.63 12.00 -27.93
C SER A 348 -36.90 11.99 -26.59
N LYS A 349 -37.26 12.96 -25.75
CA LYS A 349 -36.71 13.15 -24.41
C LYS A 349 -37.81 12.96 -23.37
N PHE A 350 -37.51 12.21 -22.32
CA PHE A 350 -38.39 12.08 -21.15
C PHE A 350 -38.30 13.35 -20.29
N ARG A 351 -39.01 14.41 -20.69
CA ARG A 351 -38.96 15.71 -20.01
C ARG A 351 -39.40 15.65 -18.55
N ASP A 352 -40.30 14.71 -18.22
CA ASP A 352 -40.71 14.37 -16.87
C ASP A 352 -39.54 13.82 -16.04
N ILE A 353 -38.73 12.91 -16.60
CA ILE A 353 -37.51 12.40 -15.94
C ILE A 353 -36.47 13.51 -15.77
N LEU A 354 -36.27 14.35 -16.80
CA LEU A 354 -35.35 15.50 -16.70
C LEU A 354 -35.78 16.46 -15.59
N GLN A 355 -37.08 16.74 -15.46
CA GLN A 355 -37.60 17.55 -14.35
C GLN A 355 -37.36 16.88 -13.00
N MET A 356 -37.59 15.57 -12.88
CA MET A 356 -37.34 14.81 -11.65
C MET A 356 -35.87 14.85 -11.20
N LEU A 357 -34.92 14.90 -12.15
CA LEU A 357 -33.49 15.04 -11.89
C LEU A 357 -33.14 16.45 -11.40
N VAL A 358 -33.71 17.48 -12.03
CA VAL A 358 -33.58 18.88 -11.59
C VAL A 358 -34.11 19.06 -10.18
N ASP A 359 -35.30 18.54 -9.88
CA ASP A 359 -35.94 18.65 -8.56
C ASP A 359 -35.10 17.98 -7.45
N ARG A 360 -34.23 17.03 -7.83
CA ARG A 360 -33.30 16.30 -6.93
C ARG A 360 -31.87 16.86 -6.97
N ASN A 361 -31.64 17.99 -7.62
CA ASN A 361 -30.33 18.62 -7.80
C ASN A 361 -29.28 17.68 -8.40
N LYS A 362 -29.67 16.82 -9.35
CA LYS A 362 -28.73 15.95 -10.07
C LYS A 362 -28.10 16.73 -11.22
N PRO A 363 -26.77 16.74 -11.40
CA PRO A 363 -26.12 17.34 -12.55
C PRO A 363 -26.55 16.66 -13.86
N LEU A 364 -26.90 17.46 -14.86
CA LEU A 364 -27.25 17.02 -16.21
C LEU A 364 -26.08 17.34 -17.14
N LEU A 365 -25.60 16.33 -17.87
CA LEU A 365 -24.54 16.46 -18.87
C LEU A 365 -25.07 16.03 -20.23
N THR A 366 -24.75 16.79 -21.26
CA THR A 366 -25.23 16.53 -22.62
C THR A 366 -24.16 16.87 -23.65
N PHE A 367 -24.29 16.31 -24.85
CA PHE A 367 -23.50 16.76 -25.99
C PHE A 367 -24.23 17.87 -26.74
N THR A 368 -23.49 18.71 -27.46
CA THR A 368 -24.08 19.73 -28.35
C THR A 368 -25.15 19.16 -29.29
N ALA A 369 -24.98 17.91 -29.73
CA ALA A 369 -25.92 17.21 -30.61
C ALA A 369 -27.21 16.70 -29.92
N THR A 370 -27.24 16.60 -28.58
CA THR A 370 -28.33 15.95 -27.83
C THR A 370 -28.98 16.84 -26.78
N LYS A 371 -28.55 18.10 -26.66
CA LYS A 371 -29.05 19.09 -25.71
C LYS A 371 -30.58 19.24 -25.76
N THR A 372 -31.21 19.35 -24.58
CA THR A 372 -32.64 19.54 -24.45
C THR A 372 -32.99 20.99 -24.10
N ASP A 373 -33.86 21.61 -24.92
CA ASP A 373 -34.34 22.97 -24.65
C ASP A 373 -35.16 23.06 -23.35
N GLY A 374 -34.81 24.04 -22.52
CA GLY A 374 -35.52 24.36 -21.27
C GLY A 374 -34.94 23.74 -20.00
N PHE A 375 -33.81 23.03 -20.09
CA PHE A 375 -33.07 22.51 -18.94
C PHE A 375 -31.66 23.11 -18.90
N GLU A 376 -31.14 23.31 -17.69
CA GLU A 376 -29.75 23.74 -17.50
C GLU A 376 -28.85 22.49 -17.49
N GLU A 377 -28.00 22.38 -18.50
CA GLU A 377 -27.14 21.21 -18.73
C GLU A 377 -25.71 21.67 -18.98
N ALA A 378 -24.74 20.92 -18.47
CA ALA A 378 -23.35 21.07 -18.89
C ALA A 378 -23.19 20.47 -20.29
N VAL A 379 -22.81 21.31 -21.26
CA VAL A 379 -22.73 20.94 -22.69
C VAL A 379 -21.28 20.71 -23.09
N PHE A 380 -21.02 19.61 -23.79
CA PHE A 380 -19.69 19.22 -24.26
C PHE A 380 -19.71 18.91 -25.77
N ASP A 381 -18.59 19.09 -26.45
CA ASP A 381 -18.47 18.72 -27.87
C ASP A 381 -17.92 17.29 -28.04
N THR A 382 -17.02 16.85 -27.14
CA THR A 382 -16.40 15.52 -27.21
C THR A 382 -16.49 14.71 -25.92
N ALA A 383 -16.42 13.38 -26.05
CA ALA A 383 -16.40 12.46 -24.91
C ALA A 383 -15.22 12.71 -23.96
N GLU A 384 -14.06 13.14 -24.48
CA GLU A 384 -12.89 13.47 -23.69
C GLU A 384 -13.15 14.67 -22.76
N GLU A 385 -13.78 15.74 -23.27
CA GLU A 385 -14.12 16.92 -22.47
C GLU A 385 -15.11 16.58 -21.35
N MET A 386 -16.15 15.80 -21.69
CA MET A 386 -17.15 15.34 -20.73
C MET A 386 -16.51 14.40 -19.69
N ALA A 387 -15.63 13.48 -20.11
CA ALA A 387 -14.93 12.58 -19.20
C ALA A 387 -14.01 13.33 -18.23
N GLU A 388 -13.27 14.34 -18.71
CA GLU A 388 -12.49 15.21 -17.83
C GLU A 388 -13.35 15.93 -16.79
N PHE A 389 -14.53 16.40 -17.19
CA PHE A 389 -15.46 17.04 -16.27
C PHE A 389 -15.98 16.06 -15.21
N ILE A 390 -16.39 14.86 -15.61
CA ILE A 390 -16.86 13.79 -14.71
C ILE A 390 -15.75 13.35 -13.75
N MET A 391 -14.49 13.33 -14.18
CA MET A 391 -13.39 12.99 -13.27
C MET A 391 -13.13 14.09 -12.22
N LYS A 392 -13.38 15.35 -12.56
CA LYS A 392 -13.14 16.52 -11.68
C LYS A 392 -14.27 16.82 -10.69
N ASN A 393 -15.51 16.50 -11.05
CA ASN A 393 -16.73 16.81 -10.27
C ASN A 393 -17.48 15.52 -10.02
#